data_AF-A0A920JDX6-F1
#
_entry.id   AF-A0A920JDX6-F1
#
_cell.length_a   1.000
_cell.length_b   1.000
_cell.length_c   1.000
_cell.angle_alpha   90.00
_cell.angle_beta   90.00
_cell.angle_gamma   90.00
#
_symmetry.space_group_name_H-M   'P 1'
#
loop_
_entity.id
_entity.type
_entity.pdbx_description
1 polymer ?
#
loop_
_entity_poly.entity_id
_entity_poly.type
_entity_poly.pdbx_seq_one_letter_code
_entity_poly.pdbx_strand_id
1 'polypeptide(L)'
;MKRLEDTRFSVNQTWSFLGLGFLGPNLEGLLQELNLEMDVRGKNQALRVQELQKLMRDGQPMFQVRADQNFMTSFDGVFVAGDAKRGASLVVWAIWEGREAARCIDPFPDGRKQSAQLSPSRNACLSNPGFPKNSLYLMRRNRILYALGIRLSSSFPGYAPTS
;
A
#
# COMPACT_ATOMS: atom_id res chain seq x y z
N MET A 1 -1.72 20.05 -29.41
CA MET A 1 -0.53 20.92 -29.34
C MET A 1 0.44 20.42 -30.42
N LYS A 2 0.71 21.21 -31.47
CA LYS A 2 1.53 20.79 -32.62
C LYS A 2 3.00 20.98 -32.25
N ARG A 3 3.80 19.92 -32.28
CA ARG A 3 5.23 19.98 -31.98
C ARG A 3 5.92 20.73 -33.13
N LEU A 4 6.75 21.71 -32.82
CA LEU A 4 7.57 22.41 -33.81
C LEU A 4 8.91 21.68 -33.88
N GLU A 5 9.09 20.91 -34.95
CA GLU A 5 10.36 20.23 -35.27
C GLU A 5 11.52 21.24 -35.29
N ASP A 6 12.71 20.81 -34.87
CA ASP A 6 13.98 21.58 -34.87
C ASP A 6 14.03 22.87 -34.04
N THR A 7 13.08 23.08 -33.12
CA THR A 7 13.11 24.24 -32.23
C THR A 7 13.83 23.95 -30.90
N ARG A 8 14.79 24.80 -30.54
CA ARG A 8 15.43 24.84 -29.22
C ARG A 8 15.05 26.13 -28.50
N PHE A 9 14.70 26.02 -27.23
CA PHE A 9 14.36 27.16 -26.39
C PHE A 9 15.32 27.23 -25.21
N SER A 10 15.69 28.45 -24.85
CA SER A 10 16.41 28.74 -23.61
C SER A 10 15.57 29.70 -22.79
N VAL A 11 15.52 29.48 -21.48
CA VAL A 11 14.75 30.31 -20.55
C VAL A 11 15.69 30.67 -19.41
N ASN A 12 15.81 31.95 -19.13
CA ASN A 12 16.58 32.42 -17.98
C ASN A 12 15.74 32.22 -16.71
N GLN A 13 16.31 31.58 -15.70
CA GLN A 13 15.59 31.19 -14.48
C GLN A 13 16.55 31.20 -13.29
N THR A 14 16.02 31.64 -12.15
CA THR A 14 16.79 31.68 -10.91
C THR A 14 16.85 30.31 -10.26
N TRP A 15 15.72 29.59 -10.21
CA TRP A 15 15.61 28.24 -9.68
C TRP A 15 14.71 27.38 -10.56
N SER A 16 14.98 26.07 -10.59
CA SER A 16 14.16 25.07 -11.26
C SER A 16 13.80 23.96 -10.29
N PHE A 17 12.54 23.55 -10.29
CA PHE A 17 12.08 22.38 -9.52
C PHE A 17 11.84 21.21 -10.48
N LEU A 18 12.39 20.05 -10.14
CA LEU A 18 12.17 18.81 -10.91
C LEU A 18 11.00 18.03 -10.32
N GLY A 19 9.89 17.97 -11.06
CA GLY A 19 8.70 17.19 -10.69
C GLY A 19 8.64 15.84 -11.41
N LEU A 20 9.51 14.90 -11.05
CA LEU A 20 9.64 13.60 -11.73
C LEU A 20 8.59 12.55 -11.29
N GLY A 21 7.94 12.76 -10.14
CA GLY A 21 6.93 11.84 -9.59
C GLY A 21 7.53 10.71 -8.73
N PHE A 22 6.74 9.65 -8.52
CA PHE A 22 7.08 8.50 -7.68
C PHE A 22 6.82 7.19 -8.42
N LEU A 23 7.58 6.15 -8.08
CA LEU A 23 7.46 4.81 -8.70
C LEU A 23 6.60 3.85 -7.87
N GLY A 24 6.66 3.94 -6.55
CA GLY A 24 5.98 3.01 -5.66
C GLY A 24 6.61 2.97 -4.27
N PRO A 25 6.10 2.13 -3.36
CA PRO A 25 6.70 1.91 -2.04
C PRO A 25 8.07 1.23 -2.13
N ASN A 26 8.88 1.35 -1.08
CA ASN A 26 10.15 0.62 -0.99
C ASN A 26 9.89 -0.90 -0.94
N LEU A 27 10.55 -1.65 -1.82
CA LEU A 27 10.42 -3.10 -1.91
C LEU A 27 11.22 -3.84 -0.83
N GLU A 28 12.26 -3.22 -0.28
CA GLU A 28 13.12 -3.86 0.73
C GLU A 28 12.46 -3.90 2.12
N GLY A 29 12.90 -4.83 2.96
CA GLY A 29 12.38 -5.03 4.31
C GLY A 29 10.99 -5.67 4.28
N LEU A 30 10.00 -4.98 4.84
CA LEU A 30 8.71 -5.59 5.16
C LEU A 30 7.94 -6.13 3.95
N LEU A 31 7.97 -5.43 2.80
CA LEU A 31 7.29 -5.93 1.59
C LEU A 31 7.97 -7.18 1.02
N GLN A 32 9.30 -7.24 1.11
CA GLN A 32 10.09 -8.40 0.71
C GLN A 32 9.88 -9.59 1.64
N GLU A 33 9.88 -9.35 2.95
CA GLU A 33 9.65 -10.38 3.98
C GLU A 33 8.25 -11.02 3.84
N LEU A 34 7.23 -10.19 3.62
CA LEU A 34 5.86 -10.66 3.37
C LEU A 34 5.64 -11.21 1.96
N ASN A 35 6.60 -10.97 1.05
CA ASN A 35 6.56 -11.32 -0.37
C ASN A 35 5.20 -11.01 -1.02
N LEU A 36 4.73 -9.77 -0.86
CA LEU A 36 3.41 -9.36 -1.32
C LEU A 36 3.29 -9.37 -2.85
N GLU A 37 2.05 -9.43 -3.32
CA GLU A 37 1.71 -9.18 -4.72
C GLU A 37 1.61 -7.68 -4.99
N MET A 38 2.10 -7.27 -6.15
CA MET A 38 2.20 -5.89 -6.59
C MET A 38 1.56 -5.75 -7.97
N ASP A 39 0.74 -4.72 -8.15
CA ASP A 39 0.23 -4.35 -9.46
C ASP A 39 1.23 -3.41 -10.13
N VAL A 40 1.67 -3.77 -11.33
CA VAL A 40 2.61 -2.98 -12.13
C VAL A 40 1.88 -2.29 -13.27
N ARG A 41 2.04 -0.97 -13.38
CA ARG A 41 1.39 -0.21 -14.44
C ARG A 41 1.84 -0.70 -15.82
N GLY A 42 0.86 -0.97 -16.68
CA GLY A 42 1.09 -1.49 -18.03
C GLY A 42 1.24 -3.01 -18.12
N LYS A 43 1.12 -3.73 -17.00
CA LYS A 43 1.02 -5.19 -16.99
C LYS A 43 -0.37 -5.63 -16.52
N ASN A 44 -0.87 -6.72 -17.11
CA ASN A 44 -2.18 -7.29 -16.78
C ASN A 44 -2.11 -8.36 -15.67
N GLN A 45 -0.92 -8.61 -15.13
CA GLN A 45 -0.68 -9.62 -14.11
C GLN A 45 0.06 -9.00 -12.93
N ALA A 46 -0.37 -9.37 -11.72
CA ALA A 46 0.30 -9.03 -10.49
C ALA A 46 1.63 -9.79 -10.37
N LEU A 47 2.64 -9.13 -9.82
CA LEU A 47 3.97 -9.71 -9.63
C LEU A 47 4.32 -9.75 -8.15
N ARG A 48 5.05 -10.78 -7.73
CA ARG A 48 5.60 -10.83 -6.37
C ARG A 48 6.76 -9.85 -6.23
N VAL A 49 7.04 -9.39 -5.01
CA VAL A 49 8.15 -8.46 -4.74
C VAL A 49 9.48 -8.95 -5.30
N GLN A 50 9.78 -10.25 -5.18
CA GLN A 50 11.02 -10.83 -5.72
C GLN A 50 11.12 -10.75 -7.26
N GLU A 51 10.00 -10.88 -7.96
CA GLU A 51 9.95 -10.78 -9.42
C GLU A 51 10.05 -9.33 -9.86
N LEU A 52 9.42 -8.43 -9.12
CA LEU A 52 9.48 -6.99 -9.35
C LEU A 52 10.91 -6.46 -9.14
N GLN A 53 11.63 -6.92 -8.12
CA GLN A 53 13.05 -6.58 -7.91
C GLN A 53 13.93 -6.99 -9.09
N LYS A 54 13.63 -8.10 -9.77
CA LYS A 54 14.35 -8.50 -10.99
C LYS A 54 14.09 -7.51 -12.13
N LEU A 55 12.86 -7.05 -12.28
CA LEU A 55 12.48 -6.06 -13.30
C LEU A 55 13.06 -4.66 -13.04
N MET A 56 13.37 -4.32 -11.79
CA MET A 56 14.04 -3.06 -11.46
C MET A 56 15.46 -2.96 -12.05
N ARG A 57 16.08 -4.09 -12.45
CA ARG A 57 17.38 -4.07 -13.14
C ARG A 57 17.28 -3.58 -14.58
N ASP A 58 16.16 -3.85 -15.24
CA ASP A 58 15.96 -3.57 -16.67
C ASP A 58 15.11 -2.30 -16.91
N GLY A 59 14.51 -1.73 -15.85
CA GLY A 59 13.74 -0.49 -15.93
C GLY A 59 13.22 0.01 -14.59
N GLN A 60 12.49 1.12 -14.62
CA GLN A 60 11.83 1.71 -13.45
C GLN A 60 10.30 1.66 -13.61
N PRO A 61 9.69 0.49 -13.40
CA PRO A 61 8.24 0.37 -13.48
C PRO A 61 7.57 1.16 -12.35
N MET A 62 6.38 1.70 -12.62
CA MET A 62 5.51 2.21 -11.56
C MET A 62 4.62 1.08 -11.05
N PHE A 63 4.53 0.94 -9.73
CA PHE A 63 3.85 -0.17 -9.08
C PHE A 63 3.20 0.23 -7.76
N GLN A 64 2.24 -0.57 -7.33
CA GLN A 64 1.49 -0.41 -6.09
C GLN A 64 1.21 -1.78 -5.47
N VAL A 65 0.99 -1.84 -4.16
CA VAL A 65 0.63 -3.07 -3.46
C VAL A 65 -0.75 -3.50 -3.92
N ARG A 66 -0.85 -4.76 -4.37
CA ARG A 66 -2.13 -5.34 -4.76
C ARG A 66 -2.97 -5.59 -3.52
N ALA A 67 -4.23 -5.17 -3.59
CA ALA A 67 -5.21 -5.42 -2.55
C ALA A 67 -6.57 -5.74 -3.16
N ASP A 68 -7.38 -6.48 -2.41
CA ASP A 68 -8.76 -6.75 -2.77
C ASP A 68 -9.69 -5.56 -2.42
N GLN A 69 -11.00 -5.75 -2.61
CA GLN A 69 -12.03 -4.76 -2.27
C GLN A 69 -12.10 -4.44 -0.77
N ASN A 70 -11.57 -5.32 0.08
CA ASN A 70 -11.52 -5.17 1.53
C ASN A 70 -10.18 -4.60 2.00
N PHE A 71 -9.36 -4.06 1.09
CA PHE A 71 -8.03 -3.52 1.38
C PHE A 71 -7.03 -4.56 1.90
N MET A 72 -7.34 -5.85 1.84
CA MET A 72 -6.46 -6.93 2.26
C MET A 72 -5.48 -7.27 1.13
N THR A 73 -4.21 -7.42 1.49
CA THR A 73 -3.14 -7.79 0.55
C THR A 73 -3.16 -9.30 0.26
N SER A 74 -2.19 -9.78 -0.53
CA SER A 74 -1.98 -11.21 -0.72
C SER A 74 -1.60 -11.97 0.56
N PHE A 75 -1.19 -11.26 1.62
CA PHE A 75 -0.88 -11.84 2.93
C PHE A 75 -2.04 -11.58 3.90
N ASP A 76 -2.55 -12.66 4.49
CA ASP A 76 -3.70 -12.62 5.38
C ASP A 76 -3.42 -11.77 6.64
N GLY A 77 -4.35 -10.88 6.98
CA GLY A 77 -4.19 -9.98 8.13
C GLY A 77 -3.35 -8.74 7.85
N VAL A 78 -2.80 -8.60 6.64
CA VAL A 78 -2.07 -7.41 6.21
C VAL A 78 -2.93 -6.61 5.26
N PHE A 79 -3.17 -5.35 5.61
CA PHE A 79 -4.02 -4.41 4.87
C PHE A 79 -3.22 -3.21 4.40
N VAL A 80 -3.63 -2.63 3.27
CA VAL A 80 -2.94 -1.48 2.65
C VAL A 80 -3.92 -0.40 2.23
N ALA A 81 -3.55 0.86 2.46
CA ALA A 81 -4.33 2.03 2.11
C ALA A 81 -3.43 3.19 1.64
N GLY A 82 -4.03 4.16 0.94
CA GLY A 82 -3.35 5.37 0.48
C GLY A 82 -2.41 5.11 -0.69
N ASP A 83 -1.33 5.89 -0.75
CA ASP A 83 -0.43 5.92 -1.92
C ASP A 83 0.23 4.57 -2.21
N ALA A 84 0.40 3.71 -1.20
CA ALA A 84 0.92 2.36 -1.40
C ALA A 84 -0.04 1.45 -2.20
N LYS A 85 -1.36 1.68 -2.11
CA LYS A 85 -2.39 0.91 -2.82
C LYS A 85 -2.78 1.55 -4.15
N ARG A 86 -2.92 2.88 -4.17
CA ARG A 86 -3.48 3.64 -5.30
C ARG A 86 -2.40 4.28 -6.21
N GLY A 87 -1.17 4.39 -5.73
CA GLY A 87 -0.17 5.27 -6.32
C GLY A 87 -0.35 6.72 -5.84
N ALA A 88 0.46 7.64 -6.39
CA ALA A 88 0.48 9.05 -5.95
C ALA A 88 -0.93 9.67 -5.97
N SER A 89 -1.48 9.94 -4.79
CA SER A 89 -2.86 10.39 -4.61
C SER A 89 -2.96 11.63 -3.72
N LEU A 90 -4.15 12.25 -3.67
CA LEU A 90 -4.42 13.37 -2.77
C LEU A 90 -4.56 12.86 -1.33
N VAL A 91 -4.17 13.69 -0.35
CA VAL A 91 -4.27 13.36 1.08
C VAL A 91 -5.69 12.93 1.48
N VAL A 92 -6.73 13.56 0.92
CA VAL A 92 -8.13 13.20 1.22
C VAL A 92 -8.46 11.75 0.84
N TRP A 93 -7.86 11.24 -0.24
CA TRP A 93 -8.03 9.86 -0.67
C TRP A 93 -7.36 8.88 0.27
N ALA A 94 -6.15 9.20 0.74
CA ALA A 94 -5.46 8.40 1.74
C ALA A 94 -6.23 8.33 3.07
N ILE A 95 -6.83 9.45 3.51
CA ILE A 95 -7.68 9.48 4.71
C ILE A 95 -8.91 8.59 4.53
N TRP A 96 -9.59 8.72 3.39
CA TRP A 96 -10.77 7.90 3.10
C TRP A 96 -10.43 6.41 3.08
N GLU A 97 -9.38 6.01 2.34
CA GLU A 97 -8.97 4.61 2.27
C GLU A 97 -8.51 4.06 3.61
N GLY A 98 -7.86 4.88 4.44
CA GLY A 98 -7.47 4.47 5.79
C GLY A 98 -8.68 4.14 6.67
N ARG A 99 -9.77 4.91 6.53
CA ARG A 99 -11.03 4.66 7.27
C ARG A 99 -11.73 3.40 6.79
N GLU A 100 -11.79 3.18 5.48
CA GLU A 100 -12.39 1.97 4.92
C GLU A 100 -11.57 0.72 5.26
N ALA A 101 -10.23 0.79 5.19
CA ALA A 101 -9.35 -0.30 5.61
C ALA A 101 -9.54 -0.63 7.09
N ALA A 102 -9.63 0.37 7.97
CA ALA A 102 -9.93 0.15 9.39
C ALA A 102 -11.26 -0.60 9.58
N ARG A 103 -12.30 -0.23 8.83
CA ARG A 103 -13.61 -0.89 8.88
C ARG A 103 -13.56 -2.36 8.43
N CYS A 104 -12.64 -2.68 7.52
CA CYS A 104 -12.39 -4.04 7.08
C CYS A 104 -11.52 -4.85 8.03
N ILE A 105 -10.75 -4.21 8.92
CA ILE A 105 -9.92 -4.89 9.92
C ILE A 105 -10.79 -5.35 11.11
N ASP A 106 -11.79 -4.56 11.51
CA ASP A 106 -12.62 -4.83 12.70
C ASP A 106 -13.23 -6.26 12.76
N PRO A 107 -13.70 -6.87 11.67
CA PRO A 107 -14.21 -8.25 11.67
C PRO A 107 -13.15 -9.34 11.85
N PHE A 108 -11.86 -8.98 11.82
CA PHE A 108 -10.72 -9.90 11.95
C PHE A 108 -9.96 -9.68 13.28
N PRO A 109 -10.57 -10.00 14.45
CA PRO A 109 -9.94 -9.78 15.75
C PRO A 109 -8.60 -10.52 15.90
N ASP A 110 -8.41 -11.64 15.19
CA ASP A 110 -7.21 -12.48 15.25
C ASP A 110 -6.24 -12.28 14.07
N GLY A 111 -6.52 -11.32 13.16
CA GLY A 111 -5.66 -11.05 12.00
C GLY A 111 -5.55 -12.19 10.99
N ARG A 112 -6.53 -13.11 10.93
CA ARG A 112 -6.58 -14.21 9.94
C ARG A 112 -7.87 -14.15 9.14
N LYS A 113 -7.84 -14.56 7.86
CA LYS A 113 -9.07 -14.78 7.08
C LYS A 113 -9.97 -15.74 7.85
N GLN A 114 -11.23 -15.36 8.09
CA GLN A 114 -12.21 -16.31 8.61
C GLN A 114 -12.29 -17.48 7.62
N SER A 115 -12.16 -18.70 8.14
CA SER A 115 -12.37 -19.92 7.36
C SER A 115 -13.76 -19.86 6.71
N ALA A 116 -13.87 -20.38 5.49
CA ALA A 116 -14.93 -20.15 4.50
C ALA A 116 -16.37 -20.58 4.88
N GLN A 117 -16.73 -20.65 6.15
CA GLN A 117 -18.08 -21.02 6.64
C GLN A 117 -18.98 -19.82 6.94
N LEU A 118 -18.44 -18.60 7.03
CA LEU A 118 -19.23 -17.38 6.96
C LEU A 118 -19.13 -16.87 5.53
N SER A 119 -20.18 -17.05 4.74
CA SER A 119 -20.27 -16.45 3.41
C SER A 119 -19.97 -14.96 3.55
N PRO A 120 -18.89 -14.44 2.94
CA PRO A 120 -18.67 -13.01 2.95
C PRO A 120 -19.83 -12.47 2.12
N SER A 121 -20.81 -11.83 2.77
CA SER A 121 -21.71 -10.96 2.04
C SER A 121 -20.77 -10.03 1.27
N ARG A 122 -20.87 -10.04 -0.06
CA ARG A 122 -19.90 -9.46 -1.00
C ARG A 122 -19.63 -7.95 -0.77
N ASN A 123 -20.28 -7.35 0.24
CA ASN A 123 -20.25 -5.94 0.59
C ASN A 123 -20.11 -5.67 2.11
N ALA A 124 -19.67 -6.63 2.94
CA ALA A 124 -19.62 -6.47 4.41
C ALA A 124 -18.79 -5.24 4.86
N CYS A 125 -17.77 -4.87 4.07
CA CYS A 125 -16.93 -3.66 4.21
C CYS A 125 -17.53 -2.36 3.65
N LEU A 126 -18.65 -2.38 2.92
CA LEU A 126 -19.39 -1.17 2.50
C LEU A 126 -20.78 -1.02 3.13
N SER A 127 -21.30 -2.06 3.81
CA SER A 127 -22.68 -2.12 4.33
C SER A 127 -22.92 -1.81 5.82
N ASN A 128 -21.92 -1.42 6.63
CA ASN A 128 -22.10 -1.24 8.09
C ASN A 128 -21.92 0.24 8.50
N PRO A 129 -23.00 0.98 8.83
CA PRO A 129 -22.93 2.39 9.20
C PRO A 129 -22.64 2.63 10.69
N GLY A 130 -22.34 1.59 11.47
CA GLY A 130 -22.17 1.68 12.93
C GLY A 130 -20.70 1.78 13.36
N PHE A 131 -20.26 2.96 13.78
CA PHE A 131 -18.95 3.21 14.37
C PHE A 131 -19.01 2.99 15.90
N PRO A 132 -18.26 2.04 16.50
CA PRO A 132 -17.87 2.17 17.89
C PRO A 132 -16.68 3.14 17.98
N LYS A 133 -16.84 4.22 18.74
CA LYS A 133 -15.78 5.17 19.08
C LYS A 133 -14.73 4.40 19.88
N ASN A 134 -13.47 4.39 19.43
CA ASN A 134 -12.21 4.16 20.18
C ASN A 134 -11.28 3.07 19.62
N SER A 135 -10.60 3.34 18.49
CA SER A 135 -9.32 2.66 18.14
C SER A 135 -8.66 3.33 16.93
N LEU A 136 -8.06 4.51 17.13
CA LEU A 136 -7.23 5.16 16.12
C LEU A 136 -5.80 4.61 16.22
N TYR A 137 -5.34 3.82 15.25
CA TYR A 137 -3.93 3.40 15.16
C TYR A 137 -3.23 4.17 14.03
N LEU A 138 -2.48 5.20 14.42
CA LEU A 138 -1.54 5.91 13.54
C LEU A 138 -0.12 5.43 13.85
N MET A 139 0.55 4.79 12.90
CA MET A 139 1.98 4.49 13.02
C MET A 139 2.76 5.59 12.32
N ARG A 140 3.51 6.38 13.11
CA ARG A 140 4.37 7.48 12.64
C ARG A 140 5.83 7.12 12.91
N ARG A 141 6.63 6.91 11.85
CA ARG A 141 8.08 7.18 11.88
C ARG A 141 8.52 7.77 10.54
N ASN A 142 9.00 9.02 10.61
CA ASN A 142 9.71 9.81 9.60
C ASN A 142 9.25 9.72 8.14
N ARG A 143 8.45 10.73 7.73
CA ARG A 143 8.29 11.25 6.37
C ARG A 143 8.05 10.17 5.29
N ILE A 144 6.90 9.52 5.38
CA ILE A 144 5.90 9.21 4.32
C ILE A 144 4.79 8.42 5.06
N LEU A 145 3.51 8.77 4.86
CA LEU A 145 2.40 8.02 5.44
C LEU A 145 2.26 6.69 4.70
N TYR A 146 2.71 5.60 5.30
CA TYR A 146 2.29 4.25 4.93
C TYR A 146 1.45 3.70 6.09
N ALA A 147 0.14 3.56 5.88
CA ALA A 147 -0.68 2.74 6.76
C ALA A 147 -0.50 1.28 6.34
N LEU A 148 0.56 0.64 6.84
CA LEU A 148 0.70 -0.81 6.85
C LEU A 148 0.49 -1.25 8.30
N GLY A 149 -0.77 -1.57 8.62
CA GLY A 149 -1.14 -2.03 9.95
C GLY A 149 -0.76 -3.49 10.11
N ILE A 150 0.34 -3.78 10.81
CA ILE A 150 0.66 -5.13 11.28
C ILE A 150 0.42 -5.13 12.78
N ARG A 151 -0.62 -5.82 13.24
CA ARG A 151 -0.73 -6.16 14.66
C ARG A 151 0.14 -7.39 14.89
N LEU A 152 1.36 -7.16 15.39
CA LEU A 152 2.22 -8.23 15.89
C LEU A 152 1.53 -8.85 17.10
N SER A 153 1.03 -10.07 16.96
CA SER A 153 0.66 -10.89 18.12
C SER A 153 1.94 -11.23 18.87
N SER A 154 1.88 -11.18 20.20
CA SER A 154 3.03 -11.33 21.11
C SER A 154 3.57 -12.77 21.21
N SER A 155 3.71 -13.46 20.08
CA SER A 155 4.12 -14.86 20.02
C SER A 155 5.21 -15.06 18.98
N PHE A 156 6.31 -14.32 19.10
CA PHE A 156 7.59 -14.74 18.51
C PHE A 156 8.30 -15.67 19.50
N PRO A 157 8.55 -16.95 19.17
CA PRO A 157 9.48 -17.75 19.93
C PRO A 157 10.89 -17.27 19.60
N GLY A 158 11.58 -16.69 20.58
CA GLY A 158 13.03 -16.52 20.55
C GLY A 158 13.53 -15.10 20.36
N TYR A 159 13.33 -14.24 21.35
CA TYR A 159 14.31 -13.20 21.67
C TYR A 159 14.19 -12.84 23.16
N ALA A 160 14.97 -13.53 24.00
CA ALA A 160 15.14 -13.16 25.40
C ALA A 160 16.36 -12.23 25.50
N PRO A 161 16.23 -10.98 25.98
CA PRO A 161 17.38 -10.18 26.33
C PRO A 161 18.00 -10.75 27.60
N THR A 162 19.27 -11.17 27.53
CA THR A 162 20.06 -11.49 28.71
C THR A 162 20.29 -10.21 29.51
N SER A 163 20.06 -10.32 30.82
CA SER A 163 20.27 -9.33 31.88
C SER A 163 21.63 -8.65 31.85
#